data_AF-A0A8D3BXY1-F1
#
_entry.id   AF-A0A8D3BXY1-F1
#
_cell.length_a   1.000
_cell.length_b   1.000
_cell.length_c   1.000
_cell.angle_alpha   90.00
_cell.angle_beta   90.00
_cell.angle_gamma   90.00
#
_symmetry.space_group_name_H-M   'P 1'
#
loop_
_entity.id
_entity.type
_entity.pdbx_description
1 polymer ?
#
loop_
_entity_poly.entity_id
_entity_poly.type
_entity_poly.pdbx_seq_one_letter_code
_entity_poly.pdbx_strand_id
1 'polypeptide(L)'
;CPTKPETPKKNVWSTSPLRFVSKEELMETAKGLSNMALAHEIIVNPTFQVKPTELPEGSFERRVKEIMQKAFWDVLEEQLKDDPPCYDHAIKLLAEIKEILLSFLRPCHDRQRSSIEEVLDLPLVRQQAENGALDMGRLSQFVIRMMGLLCAPSRDEDIDKLKDITDVVPLFKAIFSVLDLMKLDMANVALSSIRPHLMQQSVEYERNKFHQFLEKQPNALDYTEKWLEEAVKYLRESGRDGSGAASSDPPPLLPVDIHNHAYLRLLRWDHSSDPFPETVLMDQARFQEMQQEADRLVLLSSVLLIVYTTTGEAISGLPGLMETLKSTVNVMLADMHTPAEEALATIGEKLCVELSQCLSQHGYSPLSADRRGILMGQISATVQPDNTVHKLMDSRVQTYLLASLESSQHKSPPPLPGGLAPVGRELTELAVHFSRLVNFNKLVFSPFYQKILQSMLTAEEAGGTET
;
A
#
# COMPACT_ATOMS: atom_id res chain seq x y z
N CYS A 1 -7.63 -25.26 77.45
CA CYS A 1 -8.00 -26.36 76.54
C CYS A 1 -9.53 -26.47 76.48
N PRO A 2 -10.18 -26.76 75.33
CA PRO A 2 -9.73 -26.65 73.93
C PRO A 2 -10.78 -26.05 72.93
N THR A 3 -10.22 -25.49 71.85
CA THR A 3 -10.58 -25.46 70.40
C THR A 3 -11.92 -24.93 69.85
N LYS A 4 -11.80 -23.92 68.95
CA LYS A 4 -12.50 -23.80 67.64
C LYS A 4 -11.87 -22.68 66.76
N PRO A 5 -12.06 -22.66 65.43
CA PRO A 5 -11.06 -23.08 64.43
C PRO A 5 -10.54 -21.95 63.51
N GLU A 6 -9.46 -22.25 62.79
CA GLU A 6 -8.80 -21.42 61.77
C GLU A 6 -9.66 -21.18 60.51
N THR A 7 -9.59 -19.96 59.98
CA THR A 7 -10.04 -19.59 58.62
C THR A 7 -8.85 -19.14 57.78
N PRO A 8 -8.79 -19.46 56.47
CA PRO A 8 -7.57 -19.41 55.69
C PRO A 8 -7.23 -18.00 55.18
N LYS A 9 -5.92 -17.74 55.11
CA LYS A 9 -5.30 -16.51 54.58
C LYS A 9 -5.72 -16.28 53.13
N LYS A 10 -6.40 -15.16 52.86
CA LYS A 10 -6.55 -14.62 51.50
C LYS A 10 -5.19 -14.08 51.05
N ASN A 11 -4.61 -14.71 50.04
CA ASN A 11 -3.49 -14.14 49.27
C ASN A 11 -4.00 -12.91 48.53
N VAL A 12 -3.48 -11.74 48.92
CA VAL A 12 -3.66 -10.48 48.19
C VAL A 12 -2.80 -10.58 46.94
N TRP A 13 -3.42 -10.65 45.75
CA TRP A 13 -2.73 -10.41 44.49
C TRP A 13 -2.09 -9.02 44.54
N SER A 14 -0.76 -8.97 44.38
CA SER A 14 -0.03 -7.72 44.21
C SER A 14 -0.39 -7.13 42.85
N THR A 15 -1.30 -6.15 42.84
CA THR A 15 -1.50 -5.27 41.70
C THR A 15 -0.28 -4.34 41.60
N SER A 16 0.56 -4.53 40.59
CA SER A 16 1.59 -3.56 40.22
C SER A 16 0.92 -2.20 39.91
N PRO A 17 1.52 -1.05 40.28
CA PRO A 17 0.91 0.24 40.03
C PRO A 17 0.86 0.53 38.52
N LEU A 18 -0.32 0.90 38.01
CA LEU A 18 -0.47 1.46 36.67
C LEU A 18 0.44 2.69 36.55
N ARG A 19 1.47 2.59 35.71
CA ARG A 19 2.42 3.69 35.46
C ARG A 19 1.67 4.78 34.69
N PHE A 20 1.46 5.94 35.31
CA PHE A 20 0.92 7.10 34.61
C PHE A 20 1.92 7.53 33.53
N VAL A 21 1.54 7.39 32.26
CA VAL A 21 2.36 7.85 31.11
C VAL A 21 2.22 9.37 30.99
N SER A 22 3.34 10.08 30.98
CA SER A 22 3.36 11.54 30.83
C SER A 22 2.98 11.98 29.41
N LYS A 23 2.51 13.23 29.24
CA LYS A 23 2.14 13.76 27.92
C LYS A 23 3.35 13.82 26.99
N GLU A 24 4.52 14.13 27.53
CA GLU A 24 5.79 14.15 26.83
C GLU A 24 6.18 12.75 26.33
N GLU A 25 6.05 11.73 27.17
CA GLU A 25 6.27 10.33 26.78
C GLU A 25 5.26 9.86 25.72
N LEU A 26 4.01 10.33 25.77
CA LEU A 26 3.01 10.04 24.73
C LEU A 26 3.37 10.70 23.39
N MET A 27 3.82 11.96 23.39
CA MET A 27 4.23 12.64 22.15
C MET A 27 5.50 12.02 21.54
N GLU A 28 6.47 11.63 22.37
CA GLU A 28 7.67 10.93 21.91
C GLU A 28 7.32 9.55 21.34
N THR A 29 6.41 8.82 21.99
CA THR A 29 5.93 7.52 21.51
C THR A 29 5.17 7.68 20.20
N ALA A 30 4.30 8.68 20.07
CA ALA A 30 3.58 8.97 18.82
C ALA A 30 4.53 9.31 17.66
N LYS A 31 5.57 10.12 17.92
CA LYS A 31 6.62 10.40 16.93
C LYS A 31 7.41 9.15 16.55
N GLY A 32 7.70 8.30 17.53
CA GLY A 32 8.35 7.00 17.31
C GLY A 32 7.54 6.07 16.42
N LEU A 33 6.23 5.96 16.67
CA LEU A 33 5.30 5.16 15.88
C LEU A 33 5.12 5.73 14.46
N SER A 34 5.05 7.06 14.31
CA SER A 34 5.00 7.70 12.99
C SER A 34 6.26 7.43 12.17
N ASN A 35 7.44 7.48 12.78
CA ASN A 35 8.69 7.15 12.10
C ASN A 35 8.76 5.66 11.73
N MET A 36 8.25 4.78 12.59
CA MET A 36 8.16 3.34 12.32
C MET A 36 7.22 3.05 11.15
N ALA A 37 6.03 3.65 11.14
CA ALA A 37 5.07 3.52 10.04
C ALA A 37 5.65 4.04 8.71
N LEU A 38 6.39 5.16 8.74
CA LEU A 38 7.08 5.66 7.55
C LEU A 38 8.18 4.71 7.07
N ALA A 39 8.99 4.16 7.98
CA ALA A 39 10.02 3.19 7.64
C ALA A 39 9.40 1.93 7.02
N HIS A 40 8.33 1.42 7.62
CA HIS A 40 7.54 0.30 7.11
C HIS A 40 6.99 0.59 5.71
N GLU A 41 6.40 1.78 5.49
CA GLU A 41 5.87 2.20 4.19
C GLU A 41 6.95 2.21 3.09
N ILE A 42 8.13 2.76 3.38
CA ILE A 42 9.26 2.82 2.43
C ILE A 42 9.69 1.42 1.96
N ILE A 43 9.54 0.41 2.82
CA ILE A 43 10.02 -0.96 2.62
C ILE A 43 8.97 -1.83 1.95
N VAL A 44 7.73 -1.77 2.44
CA VAL A 44 6.64 -2.63 1.97
C VAL A 44 6.04 -2.12 0.66
N ASN A 45 5.98 -0.80 0.45
CA ASN A 45 5.48 -0.22 -0.79
C ASN A 45 6.63 0.06 -1.79
N PRO A 46 6.82 -0.76 -2.84
CA PRO A 46 7.88 -0.56 -3.81
C PRO A 46 7.68 0.72 -4.64
N THR A 47 6.45 1.22 -4.73
CA THR A 47 6.10 2.44 -5.47
C THR A 47 6.09 3.69 -4.60
N PHE A 48 6.46 3.59 -3.31
CA PHE A 48 6.50 4.74 -2.43
C PHE A 48 7.43 5.83 -2.98
N GLN A 49 6.89 7.04 -3.04
CA GLN A 49 7.57 8.26 -3.45
C GLN A 49 7.22 9.38 -2.49
N VAL A 50 8.21 10.22 -2.19
CA VAL A 50 8.03 11.49 -1.51
C VAL A 50 7.21 12.40 -2.43
N LYS A 51 6.02 12.78 -1.95
CA LYS A 51 5.10 13.69 -2.65
C LYS A 51 5.29 15.12 -2.16
N PRO A 52 4.91 16.12 -2.96
CA PRO A 52 4.81 17.50 -2.49
C PRO A 52 3.89 17.58 -1.26
N THR A 53 4.25 18.41 -0.29
CA THR A 53 3.37 18.71 0.84
C THR A 53 2.20 19.56 0.37
N GLU A 54 1.04 18.93 0.17
CA GLU A 54 -0.19 19.62 -0.17
C GLU A 54 -0.88 20.08 1.11
N LEU A 55 -0.99 21.40 1.30
CA LEU A 55 -1.77 21.97 2.39
C LEU A 55 -3.26 21.88 2.03
N PRO A 56 -4.13 21.44 2.96
CA PRO A 56 -5.57 21.31 2.70
C PRO A 56 -6.18 22.60 2.14
N GLU A 57 -7.10 22.46 1.19
CA GLU A 57 -7.80 23.58 0.58
C GLU A 57 -8.54 24.40 1.66
N GLY A 58 -8.35 25.72 1.65
CA GLY A 58 -8.95 26.62 2.63
C GLY A 58 -8.27 26.66 4.01
N SER A 59 -7.17 25.92 4.22
CA SER A 59 -6.42 26.00 5.48
C SER A 59 -5.83 27.40 5.70
N PHE A 60 -5.79 27.83 6.96
CA PHE A 60 -5.19 29.11 7.35
C PHE A 60 -3.71 29.17 6.95
N GLU A 61 -2.96 28.08 7.16
CA GLU A 61 -1.55 27.96 6.80
C GLU A 61 -1.33 28.18 5.30
N ARG A 62 -2.15 27.57 4.45
CA ARG A 62 -2.09 27.77 2.99
C ARG A 62 -2.32 29.24 2.62
N ARG A 63 -3.36 29.85 3.19
CA ARG A 63 -3.67 31.27 2.93
C ARG A 63 -2.53 32.18 3.38
N VAL A 64 -1.92 31.92 4.54
CA VAL A 64 -0.75 32.66 5.02
C VAL A 64 0.43 32.50 4.06
N LYS A 65 0.73 31.27 3.64
CA LYS A 65 1.81 30.98 2.68
C LYS A 65 1.60 31.71 1.35
N GLU A 66 0.39 31.65 0.78
CA GLU A 66 0.04 32.32 -0.48
C GLU A 66 0.16 33.85 -0.37
N ILE A 67 -0.32 34.45 0.73
CA ILE A 67 -0.21 35.89 0.97
C ILE A 67 1.26 36.32 1.10
N MET A 68 2.06 35.58 1.87
CA MET A 68 3.48 35.89 2.05
C MET A 68 4.26 35.76 0.73
N GLN A 69 4.02 34.70 -0.03
CA GLN A 69 4.65 34.52 -1.34
C GLN A 69 4.25 35.64 -2.30
N LYS A 70 2.97 36.00 -2.35
CA LYS A 70 2.50 37.11 -3.18
C LYS A 70 3.19 38.43 -2.80
N ALA A 71 3.19 38.77 -1.51
CA ALA A 71 3.82 40.00 -1.02
C ALA A 71 5.33 40.05 -1.37
N PHE A 72 6.04 38.93 -1.25
CA PHE A 72 7.44 38.83 -1.64
C PHE A 72 7.66 39.15 -3.13
N TRP A 73 6.85 38.56 -4.01
CA TRP A 73 6.98 38.77 -5.45
C TRP A 73 6.55 40.17 -5.88
N ASP A 74 5.53 40.75 -5.23
CA ASP A 74 5.08 42.12 -5.49
C ASP A 74 6.21 43.12 -5.14
N VAL A 75 6.90 42.92 -4.01
CA VAL A 75 8.08 43.73 -3.62
C VAL A 75 9.23 43.57 -4.61
N LEU A 76 9.53 42.34 -5.05
CA LEU A 76 10.58 42.12 -6.06
C LEU A 76 10.26 42.84 -7.38
N GLU A 77 8.99 42.81 -7.80
CA GLU A 77 8.55 43.47 -9.02
C GLU A 77 8.63 45.00 -8.91
N GLU A 78 8.30 45.57 -7.75
CA GLU A 78 8.45 47.00 -7.47
C GLU A 78 9.93 47.42 -7.52
N GLN A 79 10.81 46.68 -6.85
CA GLN A 79 12.25 46.97 -6.82
C GLN A 79 12.92 46.93 -8.20
N LEU A 80 12.49 46.03 -9.08
CA LEU A 80 13.02 45.93 -10.44
C LEU A 80 12.49 47.04 -11.36
N LYS A 81 11.39 47.71 -10.98
CA LYS A 81 10.80 48.84 -11.71
C LYS A 81 11.29 50.21 -11.23
N ASP A 82 11.95 50.27 -10.08
CA ASP A 82 12.58 51.50 -9.57
C ASP A 82 13.66 52.05 -10.53
N ASP A 83 13.94 53.35 -10.44
CA ASP A 83 15.00 54.03 -11.22
C ASP A 83 16.01 54.70 -10.27
N PRO A 84 17.25 54.16 -10.10
CA PRO A 84 17.76 52.93 -10.71
C PRO A 84 17.20 51.65 -10.06
N PRO A 85 17.15 50.52 -10.79
CA PRO A 85 16.58 49.26 -10.31
C PRO A 85 17.38 48.68 -9.14
N CYS A 86 16.69 48.20 -8.12
CA CYS A 86 17.27 47.54 -6.96
C CYS A 86 17.28 46.01 -7.14
N TYR A 87 18.47 45.40 -7.11
CA TYR A 87 18.65 43.95 -7.34
C TYR A 87 18.80 43.13 -6.06
N ASP A 88 18.61 43.72 -4.87
CA ASP A 88 18.92 43.07 -3.59
C ASP A 88 18.18 41.74 -3.39
N HIS A 89 16.87 41.69 -3.69
CA HIS A 89 16.10 40.45 -3.59
C HIS A 89 16.42 39.47 -4.72
N ALA A 90 16.68 39.95 -5.94
CA ALA A 90 17.09 39.10 -7.05
C ALA A 90 18.43 38.38 -6.77
N ILE A 91 19.38 39.07 -6.15
CA ILE A 91 20.67 38.47 -5.75
C ILE A 91 20.48 37.41 -4.67
N LYS A 92 19.56 37.60 -3.71
CA LYS A 92 19.22 36.57 -2.72
C LYS A 92 18.61 35.33 -3.37
N LEU A 93 17.69 35.51 -4.32
CA LEU A 93 17.11 34.41 -5.08
C LEU A 93 18.17 33.66 -5.90
N LEU A 94 19.10 34.38 -6.53
CA LEU A 94 20.24 33.76 -7.22
C LEU A 94 21.14 32.97 -6.27
N ALA A 95 21.35 33.47 -5.05
CA ALA A 95 22.09 32.75 -4.01
C ALA A 95 21.39 31.43 -3.64
N GLU A 96 20.07 31.47 -3.43
CA GLU A 96 19.30 30.26 -3.15
C GLU A 96 19.33 29.27 -4.32
N ILE A 97 19.19 29.75 -5.56
CA ILE A 97 19.31 28.90 -6.76
C ILE A 97 20.71 28.26 -6.83
N LYS A 98 21.77 29.03 -6.57
CA LYS A 98 23.14 28.52 -6.53
C LYS A 98 23.27 27.38 -5.52
N GLU A 99 22.82 27.58 -4.29
CA GLU A 99 22.87 26.56 -3.24
C GLU A 99 22.07 25.31 -3.63
N ILE A 100 20.88 25.48 -4.19
CA ILE A 100 20.05 24.35 -4.65
C ILE A 100 20.75 23.58 -5.77
N LEU A 101 21.29 24.25 -6.78
CA LEU A 101 22.01 23.60 -7.87
C LEU A 101 23.24 22.84 -7.38
N LEU A 102 24.00 23.42 -6.44
CA LEU A 102 25.14 22.75 -5.81
C LEU A 102 24.72 21.53 -4.98
N SER A 103 23.55 21.57 -4.33
CA SER A 103 23.02 20.44 -3.55
C SER A 103 22.69 19.21 -4.41
N PHE A 104 22.40 19.40 -5.70
CA PHE A 104 22.17 18.29 -6.64
C PHE A 104 23.46 17.62 -7.12
N LEU A 105 24.61 18.27 -6.94
CA LEU A 105 25.88 17.75 -7.41
C LEU A 105 26.48 16.72 -6.45
N ARG A 106 26.76 15.53 -6.99
CA ARG A 106 27.59 14.54 -6.30
C ARG A 106 29.04 15.02 -6.19
N PRO A 107 29.84 14.46 -5.25
CA PRO A 107 31.24 14.82 -5.08
C PRO A 107 32.08 14.71 -6.37
N CYS A 108 31.73 13.83 -7.30
CA CYS A 108 32.47 13.65 -8.56
C CYS A 108 32.17 14.69 -9.66
N HIS A 109 31.26 15.64 -9.45
CA HIS A 109 30.85 16.62 -10.45
C HIS A 109 31.64 17.94 -10.34
N ASP A 110 32.97 17.85 -10.26
CA ASP A 110 33.83 19.02 -10.00
C ASP A 110 33.74 20.09 -11.09
N ARG A 111 33.65 19.67 -12.36
CA ARG A 111 33.52 20.60 -13.50
C ARG A 111 32.25 21.44 -13.43
N GLN A 112 31.11 20.82 -13.12
CA GLN A 112 29.83 21.50 -12.98
C GLN A 112 29.83 22.41 -11.74
N ARG A 113 30.42 21.96 -10.64
CA ARG A 113 30.58 22.74 -9.41
C ARG A 113 31.38 24.01 -9.68
N SER A 114 32.57 23.89 -10.26
CA SER A 114 33.40 25.06 -10.62
C SER A 114 32.68 26.02 -11.56
N SER A 115 31.97 25.50 -12.57
CA SER A 115 31.20 26.35 -13.49
C SER A 115 30.07 27.12 -12.80
N ILE A 116 29.36 26.50 -11.85
CA ILE A 116 28.32 27.18 -11.06
C ILE A 116 28.95 28.24 -10.15
N GLU A 117 30.04 27.92 -9.49
CA GLU A 117 30.72 28.84 -8.57
C GLU A 117 31.29 30.07 -9.30
N GLU A 118 31.84 29.89 -10.51
CA GLU A 118 32.41 30.95 -11.33
C GLU A 118 31.34 31.88 -11.93
N VAL A 119 30.26 31.31 -12.49
CA VAL A 119 29.22 32.11 -13.16
C VAL A 119 28.26 32.75 -12.16
N LEU A 120 27.94 32.07 -11.06
CA LEU A 120 27.10 32.59 -9.98
C LEU A 120 27.95 33.12 -8.82
N ASP A 121 28.94 33.96 -9.12
CA ASP A 121 29.73 34.70 -8.12
C ASP A 121 28.92 35.90 -7.61
N LEU A 122 28.34 35.77 -6.41
CA LEU A 122 27.44 36.78 -5.83
C LEU A 122 28.12 38.14 -5.60
N PRO A 123 29.36 38.24 -5.07
CA PRO A 123 30.13 39.48 -5.07
C PRO A 123 30.24 40.14 -6.44
N LEU A 124 30.59 39.38 -7.48
CA LEU A 124 30.75 39.92 -8.83
C LEU A 124 29.40 40.37 -9.42
N VAL A 125 28.34 39.58 -9.22
CA VAL A 125 26.97 39.91 -9.65
C VAL A 125 26.48 41.19 -8.98
N ARG A 126 26.75 41.37 -7.68
CA ARG A 126 26.41 42.61 -6.96
C ARG A 126 27.16 43.81 -7.53
N GLN A 127 28.46 43.67 -7.78
CA GLN A 127 29.26 44.73 -8.38
C GLN A 127 28.75 45.10 -9.78
N GLN A 128 28.32 44.12 -10.58
CA GLN A 128 27.72 44.37 -11.89
C GLN A 128 26.37 45.10 -11.78
N ALA A 129 25.53 44.75 -10.79
CA ALA A 129 24.28 45.45 -10.51
C ALA A 129 24.50 46.93 -10.16
N GLU A 130 25.42 47.21 -9.21
CA GLU A 130 25.72 48.57 -8.75
C GLU A 130 26.23 49.49 -9.88
N ASN A 131 26.91 48.90 -10.87
CA ASN A 131 27.43 49.62 -12.04
C ASN A 131 26.50 49.59 -13.27
N GLY A 132 25.29 49.04 -13.15
CA GLY A 132 24.32 48.95 -14.25
C GLY A 132 24.73 48.02 -15.41
N ALA A 133 25.66 47.09 -15.16
CA ALA A 133 26.21 46.18 -16.17
C ALA A 133 25.68 44.73 -16.04
N LEU A 134 24.71 44.50 -15.16
CA LEU A 134 24.16 43.16 -14.89
C LEU A 134 23.25 42.68 -16.03
N ASP A 135 23.58 41.52 -16.61
CA ASP A 135 22.76 40.84 -17.61
C ASP A 135 21.99 39.66 -16.96
N MET A 136 20.75 39.94 -16.57
CA MET A 136 19.85 38.92 -15.99
C MET A 136 19.48 37.82 -16.97
N GLY A 137 19.43 38.12 -18.29
CA GLY A 137 19.10 37.15 -19.32
C GLY A 137 20.20 36.10 -19.48
N ARG A 138 21.46 36.53 -19.44
CA ARG A 138 22.61 35.60 -19.47
C ARG A 138 22.65 34.69 -18.24
N LEU A 139 22.40 35.24 -17.05
CA LEU A 139 22.36 34.47 -15.80
C LEU A 139 21.23 33.45 -15.80
N SER A 140 20.02 33.86 -16.22
CA SER A 140 18.87 32.95 -16.26
C SER A 140 19.07 31.82 -17.28
N GLN A 141 19.62 32.11 -18.46
CA GLN A 141 19.96 31.09 -19.45
C GLN A 141 21.01 30.09 -18.93
N PHE A 142 21.97 30.55 -18.13
CA PHE A 142 22.93 29.66 -17.47
C PHE A 142 22.24 28.75 -16.46
N VAL A 143 21.37 29.31 -15.59
CA VAL A 143 20.60 28.54 -14.62
C VAL A 143 19.73 27.49 -15.30
N ILE A 144 18.95 27.86 -16.33
CA ILE A 144 18.09 26.95 -17.09
C ILE A 144 18.92 25.83 -17.73
N ARG A 145 20.09 26.15 -18.30
CA ARG A 145 21.00 25.16 -18.86
C ARG A 145 21.53 24.19 -17.80
N MET A 146 21.91 24.70 -16.63
CA MET A 146 22.37 23.85 -15.53
C MET A 146 21.24 22.97 -14.99
N MET A 147 20.01 23.49 -14.89
CA MET A 147 18.84 22.70 -14.53
C MET A 147 18.59 21.58 -15.55
N GLY A 148 18.63 21.88 -16.85
CA GLY A 148 18.49 20.88 -17.92
C GLY A 148 19.58 19.80 -17.93
N LEU A 149 20.78 20.09 -17.42
CA LEU A 149 21.84 19.09 -17.27
C LEU A 149 21.61 18.16 -16.06
N LEU A 150 20.93 18.65 -15.03
CA LEU A 150 20.80 17.98 -13.73
C LEU A 150 19.43 17.32 -13.51
N CYS A 151 18.42 17.69 -14.28
CA CYS A 151 17.07 17.15 -14.15
C CYS A 151 16.93 15.74 -14.74
N ALA A 152 15.86 15.06 -14.34
CA ALA A 152 15.44 13.81 -14.99
C ALA A 152 14.81 14.10 -16.37
N PRO A 153 14.86 13.15 -17.33
CA PRO A 153 14.29 13.34 -18.67
C PRO A 153 12.80 13.72 -18.66
N SER A 154 12.06 13.31 -17.63
CA SER A 154 10.65 13.67 -17.45
C SER A 154 10.40 15.17 -17.22
N ARG A 155 11.46 15.97 -17.00
CA ARG A 155 11.38 17.41 -16.75
C ARG A 155 11.85 18.25 -17.93
N ASP A 156 12.28 17.64 -19.03
CA ASP A 156 12.80 18.36 -20.19
C ASP A 156 11.76 19.35 -20.75
N GLU A 157 10.47 18.97 -20.78
CA GLU A 157 9.37 19.86 -21.19
C GLU A 157 9.21 21.07 -20.26
N ASP A 158 9.42 20.89 -18.95
CA ASP A 158 9.32 21.98 -17.98
C ASP A 158 10.49 22.95 -18.13
N ILE A 159 11.69 22.44 -18.43
CA ILE A 159 12.88 23.25 -18.73
C ILE A 159 12.71 24.04 -20.03
N ASP A 160 12.07 23.45 -21.05
CA ASP A 160 11.79 24.15 -22.31
C ASP A 160 10.82 25.32 -22.10
N LYS A 161 9.76 25.14 -21.30
CA LYS A 161 8.84 26.24 -20.94
C LYS A 161 9.53 27.40 -20.24
N LEU A 162 10.60 27.17 -19.49
CA LEU A 162 11.38 28.24 -18.84
C LEU A 162 12.08 29.15 -19.87
N LYS A 163 12.43 28.63 -21.05
CA LYS A 163 13.12 29.40 -22.10
C LYS A 163 12.20 30.42 -22.77
N ASP A 164 10.90 30.19 -22.73
CA ASP A 164 9.89 31.05 -23.35
C ASP A 164 9.52 32.27 -22.49
N ILE A 165 9.90 32.27 -21.20
CA ILE A 165 9.58 33.35 -20.27
C ILE A 165 10.64 34.45 -20.34
N THR A 166 10.23 35.64 -20.80
CA THR A 166 11.11 36.81 -20.92
C THR A 166 11.19 37.64 -19.64
N ASP A 167 10.11 37.71 -18.87
CA ASP A 167 10.02 38.56 -17.69
C ASP A 167 10.74 37.92 -16.48
N VAL A 168 11.56 38.73 -15.78
CA VAL A 168 12.45 38.24 -14.71
C VAL A 168 11.68 37.64 -13.52
N VAL A 169 10.60 38.28 -13.06
CA VAL A 169 9.84 37.82 -11.89
C VAL A 169 9.07 36.52 -12.19
N PRO A 170 8.29 36.41 -13.28
CA PRO A 170 7.69 35.15 -13.71
C PRO A 170 8.72 34.04 -13.93
N LEU A 171 9.90 34.39 -14.46
CA LEU A 171 10.97 33.43 -14.69
C LEU A 171 11.52 32.86 -13.38
N PHE A 172 11.80 33.70 -12.38
CA PHE A 172 12.21 33.21 -11.05
C PHE A 172 11.13 32.32 -10.43
N LYS A 173 9.86 32.72 -10.47
CA LYS A 173 8.74 31.89 -9.97
C LYS A 173 8.75 30.50 -10.61
N ALA A 174 8.87 30.45 -11.93
CA ALA A 174 8.87 29.20 -12.68
C ALA A 174 10.13 28.36 -12.38
N ILE A 175 11.31 28.98 -12.29
CA ILE A 175 12.56 28.32 -11.90
C ILE A 175 12.42 27.65 -10.53
N PHE A 176 11.94 28.36 -9.50
CA PHE A 176 11.76 27.77 -8.17
C PHE A 176 10.75 26.63 -8.17
N SER A 177 9.65 26.75 -8.93
CA SER A 177 8.68 25.66 -9.09
C SER A 177 9.33 24.40 -9.66
N VAL A 178 10.17 24.53 -10.69
CA VAL A 178 10.86 23.39 -11.29
C VAL A 178 11.96 22.86 -10.37
N LEU A 179 12.71 23.73 -9.67
CA LEU A 179 13.72 23.33 -8.70
C LEU A 179 13.12 22.53 -7.54
N ASP A 180 11.94 22.89 -7.05
CA ASP A 180 11.25 22.13 -6.00
C ASP A 180 10.81 20.73 -6.47
N LEU A 181 10.36 20.61 -7.73
CA LEU A 181 10.11 19.31 -8.35
C LEU A 181 11.41 18.50 -8.50
N MET A 182 12.50 19.12 -8.93
CA MET A 182 13.82 18.47 -9.03
C MET A 182 14.32 17.98 -7.66
N LYS A 183 14.09 18.72 -6.57
CA LYS A 183 14.42 18.25 -5.20
C LYS A 183 13.67 16.96 -4.85
N LEU A 184 12.39 16.87 -5.21
CA LEU A 184 11.59 15.66 -4.99
C LEU A 184 12.09 14.49 -5.84
N ASP A 185 12.41 14.75 -7.12
CA ASP A 185 12.96 13.74 -8.02
C ASP A 185 14.29 13.18 -7.44
N MET A 186 15.18 14.05 -6.96
CA MET A 186 16.43 13.67 -6.30
C MET A 186 16.22 12.88 -5.02
N ALA A 187 15.26 13.29 -4.18
CA ALA A 187 14.90 12.57 -2.96
C ALA A 187 14.37 11.16 -3.28
N ASN A 188 13.54 11.03 -4.31
CA ASN A 188 12.98 9.76 -4.76
C ASN A 188 14.05 8.82 -5.36
N VAL A 189 15.01 9.37 -6.11
CA VAL A 189 16.17 8.61 -6.62
C VAL A 189 17.06 8.15 -5.46
N ALA A 190 17.38 9.04 -4.51
CA ALA A 190 18.17 8.70 -3.34
C ALA A 190 17.48 7.62 -2.50
N LEU A 191 16.17 7.75 -2.26
CA LEU A 191 15.36 6.75 -1.56
C LEU A 191 15.39 5.40 -2.27
N SER A 192 15.20 5.40 -3.59
CA SER A 192 15.26 4.17 -4.40
C SER A 192 16.64 3.49 -4.32
N SER A 193 17.71 4.30 -4.27
CA SER A 193 19.08 3.78 -4.17
C SER A 193 19.42 3.19 -2.80
N ILE A 194 18.85 3.74 -1.72
CA ILE A 194 19.14 3.30 -0.35
C ILE A 194 18.18 2.20 0.13
N ARG A 195 17.00 2.05 -0.50
CA ARG A 195 15.98 1.05 -0.15
C ARG A 195 16.54 -0.36 0.04
N PRO A 196 17.44 -0.91 -0.82
CA PRO A 196 18.02 -2.23 -0.58
C PRO A 196 18.80 -2.35 0.73
N HIS A 197 19.48 -1.28 1.14
CA HIS A 197 20.20 -1.22 2.42
C HIS A 197 19.23 -1.09 3.60
N LEU A 198 18.16 -0.28 3.44
CA LEU A 198 17.13 -0.17 4.46
C LEU A 198 16.41 -1.51 4.69
N MET A 199 16.15 -2.30 3.63
CA MET A 199 15.53 -3.63 3.78
C MET A 199 16.34 -4.55 4.70
N GLN A 200 17.68 -4.50 4.65
CA GLN A 200 18.55 -5.34 5.47
C GLN A 200 18.41 -5.05 6.98
N GLN A 201 18.04 -3.83 7.36
CA GLN A 201 17.94 -3.41 8.76
C GLN A 201 16.49 -3.17 9.23
N SER A 202 15.54 -3.15 8.30
CA SER A 202 14.13 -2.86 8.55
C SER A 202 13.51 -3.81 9.59
N VAL A 203 13.82 -5.11 9.50
CA VAL A 203 13.30 -6.14 10.40
C VAL A 203 13.72 -5.89 11.85
N GLU A 204 15.02 -5.72 12.10
CA GLU A 204 15.50 -5.37 13.44
C GLU A 204 14.94 -4.03 13.93
N TYR A 205 14.85 -3.02 13.05
CA TYR A 205 14.36 -1.71 13.42
C TYR A 205 12.90 -1.75 13.89
N GLU A 206 11.99 -2.32 13.09
CA GLU A 206 10.57 -2.46 13.44
C GLU A 206 10.38 -3.33 14.69
N ARG A 207 11.12 -4.45 14.77
CA ARG A 207 11.06 -5.33 15.95
C ARG A 207 11.48 -4.62 17.22
N ASN A 208 12.58 -3.88 17.20
CA ASN A 208 13.07 -3.15 18.37
C ASN A 208 12.12 -2.03 18.78
N LYS A 209 11.52 -1.32 17.82
CA LYS A 209 10.51 -0.28 18.09
C LYS A 209 9.23 -0.85 18.66
N PHE A 210 8.75 -1.97 18.13
CA PHE A 210 7.60 -2.67 18.67
C PHE A 210 7.87 -3.22 20.08
N HIS A 211 9.08 -3.74 20.32
CA HIS A 211 9.48 -4.17 21.66
C HIS A 211 9.43 -3.02 22.68
N GLN A 212 9.99 -1.85 22.33
CA GLN A 212 9.91 -0.65 23.17
C GLN A 212 8.47 -0.21 23.45
N PHE A 213 7.56 -0.43 22.50
CA PHE A 213 6.14 -0.18 22.68
C PHE A 213 5.51 -1.17 23.69
N LEU A 214 5.80 -2.47 23.57
CA LEU A 214 5.30 -3.49 24.50
C LEU A 214 5.85 -3.32 25.92
N GLU A 215 7.08 -2.84 26.10
CA GLU A 215 7.62 -2.53 27.43
C GLU A 215 6.82 -1.43 28.15
N LYS A 216 6.25 -0.49 27.40
CA LYS A 216 5.38 0.57 27.94
C LYS A 216 3.96 0.08 28.17
N GLN A 217 3.49 -0.89 27.39
CA GLN A 217 2.15 -1.45 27.47
C GLN A 217 2.19 -3.00 27.35
N PRO A 218 2.32 -3.73 28.46
CA PRO A 218 2.51 -5.19 28.42
C PRO A 218 1.29 -5.99 27.97
N ASN A 219 0.07 -5.44 28.09
CA ASN A 219 -1.18 -6.07 27.63
C ASN A 219 -1.66 -5.42 26.31
N ALA A 220 -0.76 -5.27 25.33
CA ALA A 220 -1.07 -4.62 24.06
C ALA A 220 -1.23 -5.60 22.89
N LEU A 221 -1.41 -6.90 23.17
CA LEU A 221 -1.49 -7.96 22.16
C LEU A 221 -2.79 -8.77 22.25
N ASP A 222 -3.81 -8.26 22.93
CA ASP A 222 -5.06 -8.97 23.20
C ASP A 222 -5.77 -9.40 21.90
N TYR A 223 -5.73 -8.59 20.84
CA TYR A 223 -6.34 -8.95 19.55
C TYR A 223 -5.47 -9.93 18.77
N THR A 224 -4.15 -9.79 18.86
CA THR A 224 -3.18 -10.74 18.27
C THR A 224 -3.31 -12.13 18.89
N GLU A 225 -3.50 -12.21 20.21
CA GLU A 225 -3.73 -13.47 20.91
C GLU A 225 -5.02 -14.15 20.44
N LYS A 226 -6.16 -13.45 20.49
CA LYS A 226 -7.46 -13.97 20.01
C LYS A 226 -7.40 -14.43 18.56
N TRP A 227 -6.77 -13.65 17.69
CA TRP A 227 -6.64 -13.98 16.27
C TRP A 227 -5.88 -15.30 16.05
N LEU A 228 -4.82 -15.55 16.82
CA LEU A 228 -4.06 -16.80 16.75
C LEU A 228 -4.83 -17.97 17.39
N GLU A 229 -5.51 -17.77 18.52
CA GLU A 229 -6.36 -18.79 19.15
C GLU A 229 -7.44 -19.29 18.20
N GLU A 230 -8.10 -18.38 17.52
CA GLU A 230 -9.14 -18.70 16.56
C GLU A 230 -8.62 -19.48 15.35
N ALA A 231 -7.39 -19.20 14.90
CA ALA A 231 -6.74 -19.97 13.85
C ALA A 231 -6.38 -21.39 14.31
N VAL A 232 -5.89 -21.55 15.54
CA VAL A 232 -5.62 -22.86 16.16
C VAL A 232 -6.91 -23.68 16.26
N LYS A 233 -7.99 -23.07 16.75
CA LYS A 233 -9.29 -23.74 16.88
C LYS A 233 -9.80 -24.22 15.52
N TYR A 234 -9.77 -23.36 14.50
CA TYR A 234 -10.20 -23.71 13.14
C TYR A 234 -9.42 -24.90 12.55
N LEU A 235 -8.08 -24.91 12.72
CA LEU A 235 -7.24 -26.01 12.21
C LEU A 235 -7.53 -27.34 12.91
N ARG A 236 -7.83 -27.31 14.21
CA ARG A 236 -8.20 -28.50 14.98
C ARG A 236 -9.56 -29.06 14.55
N GLU A 237 -10.52 -28.20 14.28
CA GLU A 237 -11.84 -28.59 13.79
C GLU A 237 -11.75 -29.16 12.37
N SER A 238 -11.04 -28.48 11.47
CA SER A 238 -10.83 -28.94 10.09
C SER A 238 -10.06 -30.27 10.00
N GLY A 239 -9.10 -30.50 10.90
CA GLY A 239 -8.36 -31.76 10.98
C GLY A 239 -9.20 -32.97 11.44
N ARG A 240 -10.33 -32.73 12.11
CA ARG A 240 -11.26 -33.80 12.56
C ARG A 240 -12.19 -34.27 11.45
N ASP A 241 -12.61 -33.38 10.54
CA ASP A 241 -13.54 -33.71 9.46
C ASP A 241 -12.89 -34.48 8.28
N GLY A 242 -11.55 -34.39 8.13
CA GLY A 242 -10.81 -35.12 7.09
C GLY A 242 -10.38 -36.54 7.46
N SER A 243 -10.41 -36.90 8.76
CA SER A 243 -9.99 -38.20 9.27
C SER A 243 -11.20 -39.02 9.72
N GLY A 244 -11.77 -39.79 8.81
CA GLY A 244 -12.81 -40.78 9.13
C GLY A 244 -12.35 -41.98 9.98
N ALA A 245 -11.22 -41.88 10.69
CA ALA A 245 -10.68 -42.93 11.53
C ALA A 245 -10.52 -42.42 12.98
N ALA A 246 -11.42 -42.87 13.85
CA ALA A 246 -11.35 -42.68 15.28
C ALA A 246 -10.22 -43.52 15.89
N SER A 247 -8.95 -43.07 15.83
CA SER A 247 -7.86 -43.55 16.73
C SER A 247 -6.48 -42.91 16.47
N SER A 248 -6.35 -41.65 16.06
CA SER A 248 -5.02 -41.02 16.00
C SER A 248 -5.09 -39.61 16.52
N ASP A 249 -4.17 -39.27 17.43
CA ASP A 249 -3.96 -37.91 17.89
C ASP A 249 -3.85 -36.98 16.68
N PRO A 250 -4.46 -35.79 16.72
CA PRO A 250 -4.35 -34.84 15.63
C PRO A 250 -2.86 -34.56 15.35
N PRO A 251 -2.45 -34.47 14.08
CA PRO A 251 -1.06 -34.19 13.73
C PRO A 251 -0.60 -32.89 14.42
N PRO A 252 0.68 -32.80 14.84
CA PRO A 252 1.18 -31.62 15.53
C PRO A 252 1.01 -30.40 14.63
N LEU A 253 0.33 -29.37 15.14
CA LEU A 253 0.13 -28.11 14.43
C LEU A 253 1.48 -27.40 14.30
N LEU A 254 1.98 -27.24 13.07
CA LEU A 254 3.18 -26.46 12.86
C LEU A 254 2.84 -24.98 13.02
N PRO A 255 3.67 -24.18 13.72
CA PRO A 255 3.45 -22.74 13.85
C PRO A 255 3.23 -22.08 12.49
N VAL A 256 3.99 -22.47 11.46
CA VAL A 256 3.87 -21.91 10.10
C VAL A 256 2.45 -22.07 9.54
N ASP A 257 1.82 -23.21 9.76
CA ASP A 257 0.47 -23.50 9.25
C ASP A 257 -0.58 -22.64 9.97
N ILE A 258 -0.42 -22.47 11.29
CA ILE A 258 -1.27 -21.58 12.11
C ILE A 258 -1.18 -20.16 11.58
N HIS A 259 0.03 -19.64 11.36
CA HIS A 259 0.19 -18.29 10.83
C HIS A 259 -0.41 -18.16 9.43
N ASN A 260 -0.13 -19.09 8.52
CA ASN A 260 -0.66 -19.05 7.15
C ASN A 260 -2.19 -18.97 7.15
N HIS A 261 -2.86 -19.80 7.94
CA HIS A 261 -4.31 -19.78 8.05
C HIS A 261 -4.84 -18.52 8.75
N ALA A 262 -4.15 -18.03 9.78
CA ALA A 262 -4.51 -16.79 10.47
C ALA A 262 -4.49 -15.60 9.50
N TYR A 263 -3.45 -15.47 8.66
CA TYR A 263 -3.38 -14.41 7.64
C TYR A 263 -4.41 -14.59 6.54
N LEU A 264 -4.65 -15.81 6.08
CA LEU A 264 -5.66 -16.09 5.06
C LEU A 264 -7.05 -15.68 5.54
N ARG A 265 -7.34 -15.91 6.84
CA ARG A 265 -8.61 -15.51 7.45
C ARG A 265 -8.82 -14.00 7.49
N LEU A 266 -7.76 -13.18 7.55
CA LEU A 266 -7.90 -11.72 7.46
C LEU A 266 -8.59 -11.29 6.16
N LEU A 267 -8.39 -12.02 5.05
CA LEU A 267 -9.05 -11.72 3.77
C LEU A 267 -10.53 -12.10 3.74
N ARG A 268 -11.04 -12.81 4.75
CA ARG A 268 -12.45 -13.22 4.88
C ARG A 268 -13.14 -12.55 6.06
N TRP A 269 -12.45 -11.65 6.75
CA TRP A 269 -12.94 -11.08 7.98
C TRP A 269 -13.95 -9.96 7.70
N ASP A 270 -15.05 -9.91 8.43
CA ASP A 270 -15.82 -8.68 8.58
C ASP A 270 -15.07 -7.68 9.47
N HIS A 271 -14.29 -6.82 8.83
CA HIS A 271 -13.52 -5.77 9.49
C HIS A 271 -14.36 -4.68 10.19
N SER A 272 -15.70 -4.71 10.04
CA SER A 272 -16.59 -3.80 10.77
C SER A 272 -16.93 -4.31 12.18
N SER A 273 -17.06 -5.63 12.31
CA SER A 273 -17.39 -6.30 13.58
C SER A 273 -16.14 -6.65 14.39
N ASP A 274 -15.04 -6.93 13.69
CA ASP A 274 -13.85 -7.47 14.31
C ASP A 274 -12.59 -6.66 14.00
N PRO A 275 -11.82 -6.27 15.04
CA PRO A 275 -10.63 -5.44 14.87
C PRO A 275 -9.44 -6.23 14.36
N PHE A 276 -8.54 -5.52 13.65
CA PHE A 276 -7.27 -6.08 13.21
C PHE A 276 -6.33 -6.39 14.39
N PRO A 277 -5.50 -7.45 14.29
CA PRO A 277 -4.40 -7.70 15.22
C PRO A 277 -3.45 -6.50 15.30
N GLU A 278 -2.91 -6.23 16.50
CA GLU A 278 -2.02 -5.09 16.74
C GLU A 278 -0.76 -5.13 15.87
N THR A 279 -0.26 -6.34 15.56
CA THR A 279 0.90 -6.56 14.70
C THR A 279 0.64 -6.28 13.21
N VAL A 280 -0.62 -6.10 12.81
CA VAL A 280 -1.05 -5.90 11.41
C VAL A 280 -1.64 -4.50 11.18
N LEU A 281 -1.73 -3.66 12.21
CA LEU A 281 -2.40 -2.35 12.14
C LEU A 281 -1.84 -1.39 11.07
N MET A 282 -0.53 -1.44 10.78
CA MET A 282 0.08 -0.60 9.74
C MET A 282 -0.42 -0.96 8.33
N ASP A 283 -0.95 -2.18 8.16
CA ASP A 283 -1.33 -2.77 6.88
C ASP A 283 -2.84 -2.94 6.71
N GLN A 284 -3.67 -2.41 7.62
CA GLN A 284 -5.13 -2.57 7.60
C GLN A 284 -5.75 -2.27 6.23
N ALA A 285 -5.43 -1.10 5.66
CA ALA A 285 -5.96 -0.68 4.37
C ALA A 285 -5.55 -1.64 3.24
N ARG A 286 -4.30 -2.16 3.28
CA ARG A 286 -3.79 -3.12 2.29
C ARG A 286 -4.52 -4.45 2.37
N PHE A 287 -4.80 -4.95 3.57
CA PHE A 287 -5.57 -6.19 3.73
C PHE A 287 -7.01 -6.02 3.26
N GLN A 288 -7.64 -4.87 3.51
CA GLN A 288 -8.98 -4.55 3.01
C GLN A 288 -9.02 -4.46 1.48
N GLU A 289 -8.03 -3.80 0.86
CA GLU A 289 -7.90 -3.75 -0.60
C GLU A 289 -7.70 -5.15 -1.20
N MET A 290 -6.86 -5.98 -0.58
CA MET A 290 -6.65 -7.37 -1.01
C MET A 290 -7.90 -8.25 -0.83
N GLN A 291 -8.67 -8.04 0.23
CA GLN A 291 -9.96 -8.72 0.43
C GLN A 291 -10.93 -8.34 -0.69
N GLN A 292 -11.11 -7.05 -0.96
CA GLN A 292 -11.99 -6.58 -2.03
C GLN A 292 -11.57 -7.15 -3.40
N GLU A 293 -10.27 -7.17 -3.68
CA GLU A 293 -9.76 -7.76 -4.92
C GLU A 293 -9.98 -9.28 -4.96
N ALA A 294 -9.79 -10.01 -3.85
CA ALA A 294 -10.09 -11.43 -3.78
C ALA A 294 -11.57 -11.72 -4.06
N ASP A 295 -12.49 -11.00 -3.40
CA ASP A 295 -13.93 -11.14 -3.58
C ASP A 295 -14.35 -10.83 -5.02
N ARG A 296 -13.76 -9.78 -5.60
CA ARG A 296 -13.96 -9.40 -7.01
C ARG A 296 -13.51 -10.51 -7.96
N LEU A 297 -12.36 -11.14 -7.71
CA LEU A 297 -11.86 -12.24 -8.52
C LEU A 297 -12.72 -13.51 -8.36
N VAL A 298 -13.22 -13.80 -7.17
CA VAL A 298 -14.17 -14.90 -6.93
C VAL A 298 -15.46 -14.66 -7.71
N LEU A 299 -16.01 -13.46 -7.67
CA LEU A 299 -17.23 -13.11 -8.41
C LEU A 299 -17.03 -13.20 -9.92
N LEU A 300 -15.95 -12.59 -10.42
CA LEU A 300 -15.57 -12.62 -11.84
C LEU A 300 -15.38 -14.06 -12.34
N SER A 301 -14.61 -14.88 -11.61
CA SER A 301 -14.40 -16.28 -11.99
C SER A 301 -15.68 -17.11 -11.92
N SER A 302 -16.57 -16.83 -10.96
CA SER A 302 -17.89 -17.48 -10.86
C SER A 302 -18.75 -17.18 -12.08
N VAL A 303 -18.84 -15.90 -12.48
CA VAL A 303 -19.59 -15.48 -13.67
C VAL A 303 -19.02 -16.11 -14.94
N LEU A 304 -17.69 -16.05 -15.13
CA LEU A 304 -17.03 -16.65 -16.30
C LEU A 304 -17.22 -18.18 -16.34
N LEU A 305 -17.19 -18.85 -15.18
CA LEU A 305 -17.45 -20.29 -15.09
C LEU A 305 -18.89 -20.62 -15.45
N ILE A 306 -19.88 -19.83 -14.99
CA ILE A 306 -21.30 -20.01 -15.35
C ILE A 306 -21.52 -19.82 -16.85
N VAL A 307 -20.89 -18.79 -17.44
CA VAL A 307 -20.94 -18.58 -18.90
C VAL A 307 -20.34 -19.78 -19.62
N TYR A 308 -19.20 -20.28 -19.17
CA TYR A 308 -18.54 -21.44 -19.74
C TYR A 308 -19.36 -22.73 -19.61
N THR A 309 -20.00 -22.99 -18.47
CA THR A 309 -20.85 -24.18 -18.31
C THR A 309 -22.12 -24.10 -19.14
N THR A 310 -22.68 -22.90 -19.34
CA THR A 310 -23.93 -22.71 -20.09
C THR A 310 -23.71 -22.72 -21.61
N THR A 311 -22.57 -22.25 -22.09
CA THR A 311 -22.30 -22.02 -23.53
C THR A 311 -21.07 -22.76 -24.07
N GLY A 312 -20.35 -23.48 -23.21
CA GLY A 312 -18.97 -23.97 -23.40
C GLY A 312 -18.67 -24.64 -24.73
N GLU A 313 -19.55 -25.50 -25.25
CA GLU A 313 -19.32 -26.17 -26.55
C GLU A 313 -19.25 -25.18 -27.73
N ALA A 314 -19.98 -24.07 -27.67
CA ALA A 314 -20.03 -23.08 -28.75
C ALA A 314 -18.94 -22.00 -28.64
N ILE A 315 -18.35 -21.85 -27.45
CA ILE A 315 -17.33 -20.81 -27.18
C ILE A 315 -15.92 -21.37 -26.97
N SER A 316 -15.77 -22.68 -26.74
CA SER A 316 -14.49 -23.38 -26.54
C SER A 316 -13.71 -23.49 -27.86
N GLY A 317 -13.15 -22.37 -28.31
CA GLY A 317 -12.39 -22.26 -29.56
C GLY A 317 -12.37 -20.85 -30.16
N LEU A 318 -13.18 -19.93 -29.64
CA LEU A 318 -13.23 -18.55 -30.10
C LEU A 318 -12.09 -17.73 -29.45
N PRO A 319 -11.10 -17.26 -30.23
CA PRO A 319 -9.97 -16.51 -29.68
C PRO A 319 -10.46 -15.13 -29.18
N GLY A 320 -10.05 -14.76 -27.96
CA GLY A 320 -10.32 -13.44 -27.39
C GLY A 320 -11.71 -13.23 -26.79
N LEU A 321 -12.69 -14.11 -27.02
CA LEU A 321 -14.03 -13.97 -26.46
C LEU A 321 -14.02 -13.94 -24.92
N MET A 322 -13.28 -14.84 -24.29
CA MET A 322 -13.17 -14.88 -22.82
C MET A 322 -12.55 -13.60 -22.25
N GLU A 323 -11.57 -13.01 -22.94
CA GLU A 323 -10.97 -11.72 -22.56
C GLU A 323 -11.95 -10.56 -22.72
N THR A 324 -12.76 -10.56 -23.79
CA THR A 324 -13.80 -9.53 -23.96
C THR A 324 -14.87 -9.63 -22.88
N LEU A 325 -15.35 -10.84 -22.56
CA LEU A 325 -16.34 -11.05 -21.50
C LEU A 325 -15.77 -10.65 -20.13
N LYS A 326 -14.52 -11.03 -19.86
CA LYS A 326 -13.79 -10.61 -18.66
C LYS A 326 -13.69 -9.10 -18.56
N SER A 327 -13.33 -8.41 -19.64
CA SER A 327 -13.26 -6.95 -19.69
C SER A 327 -14.62 -6.30 -19.43
N THR A 328 -15.69 -6.81 -20.06
CA THR A 328 -17.06 -6.34 -19.84
C THR A 328 -17.47 -6.47 -18.37
N VAL A 329 -17.28 -7.65 -17.78
CA VAL A 329 -17.62 -7.90 -16.37
C VAL A 329 -16.78 -7.02 -15.45
N ASN A 330 -15.48 -6.88 -15.69
CA ASN A 330 -14.59 -6.04 -14.88
C ASN A 330 -14.99 -4.57 -14.88
N VAL A 331 -15.28 -4.00 -16.06
CA VAL A 331 -15.71 -2.60 -16.17
C VAL A 331 -17.01 -2.37 -15.41
N MET A 332 -17.95 -3.31 -15.51
CA MET A 332 -19.21 -3.20 -14.80
C MET A 332 -19.03 -3.34 -13.29
N LEU A 333 -18.24 -4.31 -12.82
CA LEU A 333 -17.90 -4.50 -11.40
C LEU A 333 -17.13 -3.32 -10.80
N ALA A 334 -16.43 -2.51 -11.61
CA ALA A 334 -15.71 -1.33 -11.13
C ALA A 334 -16.61 -0.09 -10.92
N ASP A 335 -17.78 -0.02 -11.58
CA ASP A 335 -18.69 1.14 -11.56
C ASP A 335 -19.76 1.04 -10.46
N MET A 336 -19.43 0.37 -9.34
CA MET A 336 -20.39 -0.01 -8.30
C MET A 336 -20.72 1.14 -7.36
N HIS A 337 -21.64 2.01 -7.79
CA HIS A 337 -22.47 2.82 -6.89
C HIS A 337 -23.82 2.14 -6.56
N THR A 338 -24.09 0.97 -7.16
CA THR A 338 -25.35 0.22 -7.04
C THR A 338 -25.17 -1.08 -6.24
N PRO A 339 -26.24 -1.60 -5.58
CA PRO A 339 -26.18 -2.87 -4.85
C PRO A 339 -25.81 -4.05 -5.77
N ALA A 340 -25.07 -5.02 -5.22
CA ALA A 340 -24.46 -6.13 -5.97
C ALA A 340 -25.48 -6.99 -6.76
N GLU A 341 -26.73 -7.09 -6.28
CA GLU A 341 -27.78 -7.87 -6.95
C GLU A 341 -28.23 -7.22 -8.27
N GLU A 342 -28.48 -5.91 -8.28
CA GLU A 342 -28.90 -5.14 -9.47
C GLU A 342 -27.78 -5.10 -10.51
N ALA A 343 -26.56 -4.95 -10.03
CA ALA A 343 -25.35 -5.03 -10.82
C ALA A 343 -25.21 -6.36 -11.57
N LEU A 344 -25.37 -7.48 -10.88
CA LEU A 344 -25.26 -8.80 -11.49
C LEU A 344 -26.40 -9.11 -12.46
N ALA A 345 -27.61 -8.61 -12.20
CA ALA A 345 -28.70 -8.70 -13.18
C ALA A 345 -28.32 -7.96 -14.48
N THR A 346 -27.79 -6.74 -14.36
CA THR A 346 -27.33 -5.93 -15.51
C THR A 346 -26.18 -6.61 -16.26
N ILE A 347 -25.23 -7.21 -15.52
CA ILE A 347 -24.13 -8.01 -16.10
C ILE A 347 -24.71 -9.20 -16.86
N GLY A 348 -25.66 -9.94 -16.27
CA GLY A 348 -26.31 -11.07 -16.91
C GLY A 348 -27.00 -10.71 -18.23
N GLU A 349 -27.71 -9.58 -18.26
CA GLU A 349 -28.33 -9.03 -19.48
C GLU A 349 -27.30 -8.73 -20.57
N LYS A 350 -26.27 -7.98 -20.22
CA LYS A 350 -25.23 -7.58 -21.18
C LYS A 350 -24.46 -8.78 -21.73
N LEU A 351 -24.10 -9.72 -20.86
CA LEU A 351 -23.43 -10.97 -21.27
C LEU A 351 -24.31 -11.80 -22.21
N CYS A 352 -25.63 -11.88 -21.96
CA CYS A 352 -26.54 -12.56 -22.88
C CYS A 352 -26.55 -11.93 -24.28
N VAL A 353 -26.51 -10.60 -24.36
CA VAL A 353 -26.46 -9.85 -25.64
C VAL A 353 -25.13 -10.10 -26.35
N GLU A 354 -24.00 -9.90 -25.65
CA GLU A 354 -22.66 -10.09 -26.20
C GLU A 354 -22.43 -11.51 -26.70
N LEU A 355 -22.84 -12.52 -25.91
CA LEU A 355 -22.75 -13.93 -26.32
C LEU A 355 -23.63 -14.22 -27.54
N SER A 356 -24.86 -13.70 -27.58
CA SER A 356 -25.77 -13.94 -28.71
C SER A 356 -25.24 -13.30 -30.00
N GLN A 357 -24.65 -12.11 -29.90
CA GLN A 357 -24.02 -11.42 -31.03
C GLN A 357 -22.79 -12.18 -31.52
N CYS A 358 -21.92 -12.61 -30.60
CA CYS A 358 -20.72 -13.37 -30.93
C CYS A 358 -21.05 -14.73 -31.59
N LEU A 359 -22.00 -15.48 -31.04
CA LEU A 359 -22.46 -16.74 -31.62
C LEU A 359 -22.98 -16.54 -33.05
N SER A 360 -23.77 -15.48 -33.28
CA SER A 360 -24.31 -15.16 -34.60
C SER A 360 -23.22 -14.79 -35.60
N GLN A 361 -22.19 -14.04 -35.18
CA GLN A 361 -21.05 -13.68 -36.02
C GLN A 361 -20.19 -14.88 -36.44
N HIS A 362 -20.13 -15.91 -35.59
CA HIS A 362 -19.37 -17.14 -35.86
C HIS A 362 -20.21 -18.29 -36.42
N GLY A 363 -21.45 -18.04 -36.85
CA GLY A 363 -22.30 -19.02 -37.52
C GLY A 363 -22.98 -20.04 -36.59
N TYR A 364 -22.96 -19.80 -35.28
CA TYR A 364 -23.70 -20.58 -34.30
C TYR A 364 -25.12 -20.04 -34.10
N SER A 365 -26.04 -20.90 -33.66
CA SER A 365 -27.40 -20.45 -33.29
C SER A 365 -27.33 -19.52 -32.08
N PRO A 366 -28.09 -18.40 -32.08
CA PRO A 366 -28.14 -17.51 -30.92
C PRO A 366 -28.71 -18.24 -29.69
N LEU A 367 -28.42 -17.72 -28.49
CA LEU A 367 -28.95 -18.28 -27.24
C LEU A 367 -30.49 -18.29 -27.24
N SER A 368 -31.07 -19.47 -26.96
CA SER A 368 -32.51 -19.61 -26.76
C SER A 368 -32.98 -18.78 -25.56
N ALA A 369 -34.28 -18.45 -25.52
CA ALA A 369 -34.88 -17.70 -24.42
C ALA A 369 -34.68 -18.43 -23.07
N ASP A 370 -34.82 -19.76 -23.06
CA ASP A 370 -34.61 -20.58 -21.87
C ASP A 370 -33.17 -20.52 -21.37
N ARG A 371 -32.18 -20.61 -22.28
CA ARG A 371 -30.75 -20.52 -21.91
C ARG A 371 -30.38 -19.13 -21.39
N ARG A 372 -30.99 -18.07 -21.92
CA ARG A 372 -30.82 -16.70 -21.40
C ARG A 372 -31.38 -16.56 -19.98
N GLY A 373 -32.59 -17.09 -19.74
CA GLY A 373 -33.21 -17.08 -18.42
C GLY A 373 -32.38 -17.85 -17.37
N ILE A 374 -31.85 -19.01 -17.75
CA ILE A 374 -30.96 -19.80 -16.89
C ILE A 374 -29.66 -19.04 -16.59
N LEU A 375 -29.02 -18.47 -17.61
CA LEU A 375 -27.76 -17.73 -17.45
C LEU A 375 -27.93 -16.52 -16.52
N MET A 376 -28.96 -15.70 -16.75
CA MET A 376 -29.25 -14.55 -15.88
C MET A 376 -29.56 -14.99 -14.46
N GLY A 377 -30.42 -16.00 -14.28
CA GLY A 377 -30.77 -16.52 -12.95
C GLY A 377 -29.56 -17.05 -12.18
N GLN A 378 -28.67 -17.76 -12.85
CA GLN A 378 -27.43 -18.28 -12.24
C GLN A 378 -26.45 -17.16 -11.89
N ILE A 379 -26.29 -16.15 -12.75
CA ILE A 379 -25.42 -14.99 -12.48
C ILE A 379 -25.95 -14.18 -11.30
N SER A 380 -27.24 -13.84 -11.26
CA SER A 380 -27.83 -13.12 -10.13
C SER A 380 -27.75 -13.90 -8.82
N ALA A 381 -27.85 -15.23 -8.89
CA ALA A 381 -27.69 -16.08 -7.70
C ALA A 381 -26.26 -16.14 -7.14
N THR A 382 -25.24 -15.58 -7.83
CA THR A 382 -23.84 -15.62 -7.33
C THR A 382 -23.57 -14.73 -6.13
N VAL A 383 -24.43 -13.75 -5.84
CA VAL A 383 -24.36 -12.95 -4.60
C VAL A 383 -24.77 -13.76 -3.37
N GLN A 384 -25.54 -14.83 -3.54
CA GLN A 384 -26.01 -15.61 -2.40
C GLN A 384 -24.85 -16.39 -1.77
N PRO A 385 -24.69 -16.32 -0.44
CA PRO A 385 -23.59 -16.99 0.26
C PRO A 385 -23.63 -18.52 0.11
N ASP A 386 -24.79 -19.09 -0.22
CA ASP A 386 -25.00 -20.52 -0.43
C ASP A 386 -24.77 -21.02 -1.86
N ASN A 387 -24.39 -20.12 -2.78
CA ASN A 387 -24.14 -20.49 -4.16
C ASN A 387 -22.95 -21.46 -4.27
N THR A 388 -23.18 -22.63 -4.85
CA THR A 388 -22.16 -23.69 -4.97
C THR A 388 -20.99 -23.30 -5.88
N VAL A 389 -21.25 -22.51 -6.93
CA VAL A 389 -20.21 -22.01 -7.84
C VAL A 389 -19.34 -20.98 -7.12
N HIS A 390 -19.97 -20.05 -6.39
CA HIS A 390 -19.26 -19.05 -5.60
C HIS A 390 -18.37 -19.71 -4.53
N LYS A 391 -18.91 -20.62 -3.71
CA LYS A 391 -18.14 -21.37 -2.70
C LYS A 391 -16.98 -22.15 -3.32
N LEU A 392 -17.20 -22.73 -4.50
CA LEU A 392 -16.16 -23.47 -5.22
C LEU A 392 -15.04 -22.54 -5.70
N MET A 393 -15.37 -21.37 -6.27
CA MET A 393 -14.36 -20.40 -6.72
C MET A 393 -13.62 -19.78 -5.55
N ASP A 394 -14.31 -19.38 -4.49
CA ASP A 394 -13.69 -18.90 -3.26
C ASP A 394 -12.72 -19.95 -2.69
N SER A 395 -13.17 -21.19 -2.51
CA SER A 395 -12.28 -22.27 -2.05
C SER A 395 -11.03 -22.42 -2.93
N ARG A 396 -11.16 -22.33 -4.26
CA ARG A 396 -9.99 -22.44 -5.18
C ARG A 396 -9.03 -21.27 -5.06
N VAL A 397 -9.55 -20.03 -4.97
CA VAL A 397 -8.74 -18.82 -4.76
C VAL A 397 -7.97 -18.94 -3.45
N GLN A 398 -8.64 -19.38 -2.39
CA GLN A 398 -8.09 -19.45 -1.05
C GLN A 398 -7.04 -20.55 -0.93
N THR A 399 -7.27 -21.71 -1.54
CA THR A 399 -6.25 -22.77 -1.68
C THR A 399 -5.04 -22.27 -2.47
N TYR A 400 -5.24 -21.47 -3.52
CA TYR A 400 -4.12 -20.91 -4.29
C TYR A 400 -3.31 -19.88 -3.49
N LEU A 401 -3.97 -19.01 -2.73
CA LEU A 401 -3.31 -18.05 -1.83
C LEU A 401 -2.53 -18.77 -0.73
N LEU A 402 -3.12 -19.79 -0.12
CA LEU A 402 -2.46 -20.63 0.89
C LEU A 402 -1.23 -21.33 0.31
N ALA A 403 -1.37 -22.01 -0.83
CA ALA A 403 -0.26 -22.66 -1.52
C ALA A 403 0.84 -21.67 -1.94
N SER A 404 0.48 -20.41 -2.22
CA SER A 404 1.44 -19.35 -2.53
C SER A 404 2.24 -18.90 -1.31
N LEU A 405 1.63 -18.92 -0.11
CA LEU A 405 2.35 -18.69 1.15
C LEU A 405 3.33 -19.84 1.45
N GLU A 406 2.91 -21.08 1.23
CA GLU A 406 3.74 -22.28 1.45
C GLU A 406 4.89 -22.37 0.44
N SER A 407 4.63 -22.07 -0.83
CA SER A 407 5.63 -22.15 -1.91
C SER A 407 6.68 -21.04 -1.88
N SER A 408 6.51 -20.01 -1.04
CA SER A 408 7.56 -19.03 -0.77
C SER A 408 8.88 -19.68 -0.30
N GLN A 409 8.82 -20.92 0.20
CA GLN A 409 9.98 -21.74 0.55
C GLN A 409 10.65 -22.44 -0.66
N HIS A 410 9.93 -22.65 -1.78
CA HIS A 410 10.34 -23.53 -2.88
C HIS A 410 10.53 -22.85 -4.26
N LYS A 411 10.39 -21.51 -4.35
CA LYS A 411 10.69 -20.67 -5.54
C LYS A 411 9.92 -20.99 -6.85
N SER A 412 8.98 -21.92 -6.85
CA SER A 412 8.08 -22.18 -7.98
C SER A 412 6.66 -21.69 -7.68
N PRO A 413 5.98 -20.99 -8.60
CA PRO A 413 4.58 -20.64 -8.40
C PRO A 413 3.72 -21.91 -8.35
N PRO A 414 2.72 -22.00 -7.45
CA PRO A 414 1.81 -23.13 -7.42
C PRO A 414 1.01 -23.19 -8.74
N PRO A 415 0.62 -24.40 -9.19
CA PRO A 415 -0.20 -24.54 -10.38
C PRO A 415 -1.57 -23.87 -10.16
N LEU A 416 -2.06 -23.16 -11.18
CA LEU A 416 -3.38 -22.52 -11.13
C LEU A 416 -4.49 -23.59 -11.10
N PRO A 417 -5.43 -23.53 -10.14
CA PRO A 417 -6.60 -24.40 -10.13
C PRO A 417 -7.44 -24.22 -11.39
N GLY A 418 -8.10 -25.30 -11.84
CA GLY A 418 -9.02 -25.25 -12.97
C GLY A 418 -10.11 -24.19 -12.76
N GLY A 419 -10.55 -23.55 -13.85
CA GLY A 419 -11.56 -22.47 -13.80
C GLY A 419 -11.03 -21.08 -13.44
N LEU A 420 -9.83 -20.97 -12.85
CA LEU A 420 -9.19 -19.68 -12.56
C LEU A 420 -8.23 -19.20 -13.65
N ALA A 421 -8.02 -19.98 -14.72
CA ALA A 421 -7.15 -19.61 -15.83
C ALA A 421 -7.45 -18.22 -16.44
N PRO A 422 -8.72 -17.80 -16.64
CA PRO A 422 -9.02 -16.46 -17.18
C PRO A 422 -8.59 -15.31 -16.26
N VAL A 423 -8.52 -15.56 -14.95
CA VAL A 423 -8.16 -14.56 -13.93
C VAL A 423 -6.78 -14.83 -13.32
N GLY A 424 -6.00 -15.70 -13.97
CA GLY A 424 -4.76 -16.22 -13.39
C GLY A 424 -3.69 -15.15 -13.20
N ARG A 425 -3.65 -14.13 -14.07
CA ARG A 425 -2.70 -13.02 -13.94
C ARG A 425 -2.99 -12.20 -12.68
N GLU A 426 -4.22 -11.72 -12.54
CA GLU A 426 -4.67 -10.90 -11.42
C GLU A 426 -4.53 -11.67 -10.10
N LEU A 427 -4.91 -12.95 -10.09
CA LEU A 427 -4.75 -13.80 -8.92
C LEU A 427 -3.28 -14.02 -8.55
N THR A 428 -2.38 -14.15 -9.54
CA THR A 428 -0.93 -14.26 -9.29
C THR A 428 -0.38 -12.96 -8.71
N GLU A 429 -0.80 -11.80 -9.24
CA GLU A 429 -0.40 -10.48 -8.73
C GLU A 429 -0.86 -10.29 -7.27
N LEU A 430 -2.13 -10.63 -6.97
CA LEU A 430 -2.68 -10.63 -5.61
C LEU A 430 -1.88 -11.56 -4.68
N ALA A 431 -1.61 -12.80 -5.10
CA ALA A 431 -0.85 -13.77 -4.32
C ALA A 431 0.58 -13.30 -4.03
N VAL A 432 1.24 -12.65 -4.99
CA VAL A 432 2.57 -12.07 -4.80
C VAL A 432 2.54 -10.93 -3.79
N HIS A 433 1.55 -10.04 -3.85
CA HIS A 433 1.39 -8.94 -2.90
C HIS A 433 1.12 -9.47 -1.48
N PHE A 434 0.15 -10.38 -1.36
CA PHE A 434 -0.21 -11.02 -0.10
C PHE A 434 0.99 -11.75 0.52
N SER A 435 1.70 -12.58 -0.25
CA SER A 435 2.87 -13.31 0.23
C SER A 435 4.01 -12.39 0.67
N ARG A 436 4.28 -11.30 -0.05
CA ARG A 436 5.33 -10.33 0.34
C ARG A 436 5.00 -9.69 1.69
N LEU A 437 3.75 -9.25 1.85
CA LEU A 437 3.28 -8.58 3.07
C LEU A 437 3.33 -9.51 4.27
N VAL A 438 2.74 -10.69 4.13
CA VAL A 438 2.69 -11.71 5.19
C VAL A 438 4.08 -12.17 5.59
N ASN A 439 4.97 -12.41 4.62
CA ASN A 439 6.34 -12.84 4.92
C ASN A 439 7.14 -11.76 5.62
N PHE A 440 7.01 -10.50 5.20
CA PHE A 440 7.67 -9.39 5.89
C PHE A 440 7.17 -9.25 7.34
N ASN A 441 5.85 -9.29 7.55
CA ASN A 441 5.28 -9.24 8.89
C ASN A 441 5.78 -10.40 9.77
N LYS A 442 5.78 -11.64 9.24
CA LYS A 442 6.36 -12.80 9.96
C LYS A 442 7.82 -12.60 10.32
N LEU A 443 8.65 -12.02 9.45
CA LEU A 443 10.05 -11.74 9.76
C LEU A 443 10.19 -10.78 10.94
N VAL A 444 9.37 -9.73 10.99
CA VAL A 444 9.38 -8.74 12.09
C VAL A 444 8.87 -9.37 13.39
N PHE A 445 7.69 -9.99 13.34
CA PHE A 445 6.89 -10.30 14.53
C PHE A 445 6.95 -11.77 14.99
N SER A 446 7.62 -12.67 14.27
CA SER A 446 7.77 -14.08 14.64
C SER A 446 8.14 -14.34 16.12
N PRO A 447 9.08 -13.60 16.74
CA PRO A 447 9.41 -13.81 18.16
C PRO A 447 8.23 -13.57 19.11
N PHE A 448 7.35 -12.61 18.79
CA PHE A 448 6.16 -12.31 19.60
C PHE A 448 5.10 -13.39 19.41
N TYR A 449 4.85 -13.79 18.16
CA TYR A 449 3.91 -14.88 17.87
C TYR A 449 4.35 -16.21 18.49
N GLN A 450 5.64 -16.53 18.45
CA GLN A 450 6.16 -17.76 19.07
C GLN A 450 5.91 -17.79 20.57
N LYS A 451 6.10 -16.66 21.27
CA LYS A 451 5.83 -16.55 22.71
C LYS A 451 4.35 -16.75 23.01
N ILE A 452 3.46 -16.16 22.21
CA ILE A 452 2.01 -16.32 22.33
C ILE A 452 1.62 -17.80 22.13
N LEU A 453 2.03 -18.40 21.01
CA LEU A 453 1.71 -19.80 20.68
C LEU A 453 2.25 -20.78 21.73
N GLN A 454 3.46 -20.56 22.24
CA GLN A 454 4.01 -21.38 23.33
C GLN A 454 3.15 -21.29 24.58
N SER A 455 2.74 -20.07 24.99
CA SER A 455 1.90 -19.90 26.17
C SER A 455 0.54 -20.60 26.04
N MET A 456 -0.08 -20.54 24.86
CA MET A 456 -1.36 -21.18 24.56
C MET A 456 -1.25 -22.71 24.61
N LEU A 457 -0.22 -23.28 23.98
CA LEU A 457 0.00 -24.73 24.00
C LEU A 457 0.27 -25.24 25.42
N THR A 458 1.05 -24.51 26.22
CA THR A 458 1.34 -24.91 27.62
C THR A 458 0.14 -24.75 28.56
N ALA A 459 -0.72 -23.75 28.35
CA ALA A 459 -1.91 -23.52 29.17
C ALA A 459 -2.95 -24.65 28.99
N GLU A 460 -3.04 -25.20 27.79
CA GLU A 460 -3.92 -26.33 27.48
C GLU A 460 -3.42 -27.67 28.07
N GLU A 461 -2.11 -27.92 28.07
CA GLU A 461 -1.54 -29.12 28.72
C GLU A 461 -1.81 -29.14 30.24
N ALA A 462 -1.82 -27.97 30.87
CA ALA A 462 -2.18 -27.82 32.28
C ALA A 462 -3.69 -27.94 32.54
N GLY A 463 -4.55 -27.53 31.59
CA GLY A 463 -6.00 -27.68 31.69
C GLY A 463 -6.51 -29.11 31.42
N GLY A 464 -5.78 -29.90 30.64
CA GLY A 464 -6.11 -31.30 30.34
C GLY A 464 -5.70 -32.32 31.42
N THR A 465 -4.97 -31.90 32.44
CA THR A 465 -4.52 -32.78 33.55
C THR A 465 -5.40 -32.74 34.80
N GLU A 466 -6.46 -31.91 34.81
CA GLU A 466 -7.42 -31.80 35.92
C GLU A 466 -8.82 -32.42 35.66
N THR A 467 -8.99 -33.25 34.62
CA THR A 467 -10.23 -34.03 34.41
C THR A 467 -10.11 -35.49 34.78
#